data_AF-A0A8S3Z7T2-F1
#
_entry.id   AF-A0A8S3Z7T2-F1
#
_cell.length_a   1.000
_cell.length_b   1.000
_cell.length_c   1.000
_cell.angle_alpha   90.00
_cell.angle_beta   90.00
_cell.angle_gamma   90.00
#
_symmetry.space_group_name_H-M   'P 1'
#
loop_
_entity.id
_entity.type
_entity.pdbx_description
1 polymer ?
#
loop_
_entity_poly.entity_id
_entity_poly.type
_entity_poly.pdbx_seq_one_letter_code
_entity_poly.pdbx_strand_id
1 'polypeptide(L)'
;VQTLCTACAGSFLGGYFSRRLRMTAMTAIYFILVAISVCLLAQLLGFIFGCEQATVHNQPSEESSCNRGCNCRDNSYFPICGDDGRTYYSPCHAGCLQTEHG
;
A
#
# COMPACT_ATOMS: atom_id res chain seq x y z
N VAL A 1 -11.28 -0.81 -2.50
CA VAL A 1 -12.40 -0.87 -1.53
C VAL A 1 -12.06 -0.19 -0.21
N GLN A 2 -10.92 -0.52 0.43
CA GLN A 2 -10.51 0.14 1.68
C GLN A 2 -10.45 1.68 1.62
N THR A 3 -9.88 2.25 0.54
CA THR A 3 -9.81 3.71 0.34
C THR A 3 -11.17 4.38 0.14
N LEU A 4 -12.15 3.65 -0.41
CA LEU A 4 -13.50 4.16 -0.60
C LEU A 4 -14.25 4.22 0.74
N CYS A 5 -14.13 3.17 1.55
CA CYS A 5 -14.77 3.09 2.87
C CYS A 5 -14.27 4.19 3.82
N THR A 6 -12.97 4.44 3.86
CA THR A 6 -12.39 5.50 4.71
C THR A 6 -12.79 6.90 4.24
N ALA A 7 -12.83 7.13 2.93
CA ALA A 7 -13.30 8.40 2.37
C ALA A 7 -14.76 8.68 2.74
N CYS A 8 -15.67 7.71 2.53
CA CYS A 8 -17.09 7.87 2.87
C CYS A 8 -17.31 8.11 4.37
N ALA A 9 -16.62 7.35 5.23
CA ALA A 9 -16.73 7.51 6.68
C ALA A 9 -16.21 8.88 7.14
N GLY A 10 -15.07 9.34 6.59
CA GLY A 10 -14.47 10.63 6.91
C GLY A 10 -15.35 11.81 6.53
N SER A 11 -15.93 11.80 5.32
CA SER A 11 -16.86 12.86 4.88
C SER A 11 -18.11 12.94 5.75
N PHE A 12 -18.67 11.79 6.13
CA PHE A 12 -19.86 11.73 6.99
C PHE A 12 -19.55 12.25 8.40
N LEU A 13 -18.45 11.79 9.02
CA LEU A 13 -18.02 12.22 10.35
C LEU A 13 -17.67 13.71 10.38
N GLY A 14 -16.95 14.21 9.37
CA GLY A 14 -16.61 15.63 9.26
C GLY A 14 -17.84 16.53 9.17
N GLY A 15 -18.83 16.13 8.36
CA GLY A 15 -20.12 16.83 8.28
C GLY A 15 -20.92 16.77 9.58
N TYR A 16 -20.93 15.62 10.27
CA TYR A 16 -21.59 15.47 11.57
C TYR A 16 -20.96 16.37 12.64
N PHE A 17 -19.62 16.40 12.73
CA PHE A 17 -18.89 17.24 13.66
C PHE A 17 -19.08 18.73 13.37
N SER A 18 -19.03 19.14 12.10
CA SER A 18 -19.29 20.53 11.70
C SER A 18 -20.72 20.98 12.04
N ARG A 19 -21.71 20.08 11.95
CA ARG A 19 -23.10 20.38 12.32
C ARG A 19 -23.34 20.42 13.83
N ARG A 20 -22.61 19.63 14.61
CA ARG A 20 -22.78 19.53 16.07
C ARG A 20 -21.95 20.54 16.85
N LEU A 21 -20.76 20.88 16.37
CA LEU A 21 -19.86 21.82 17.02
C LEU A 21 -20.08 23.20 16.41
N ARG A 22 -20.67 24.12 17.17
CA ARG A 22 -20.78 25.55 16.80
C ARG A 22 -19.43 26.24 16.95
N MET A 23 -18.46 25.82 16.14
CA MET A 23 -17.11 26.36 16.16
C MET A 23 -17.08 27.72 15.48
N THR A 24 -16.34 28.65 16.05
CA THR A 24 -15.96 29.88 15.34
C THR A 24 -14.89 29.56 14.30
N ALA A 25 -14.71 30.42 13.28
CA ALA A 25 -13.71 30.21 12.24
C ALA A 25 -12.30 29.97 12.81
N MET A 26 -11.96 30.68 13.90
CA MET A 26 -10.66 30.52 14.56
C MET A 26 -10.52 29.15 15.25
N THR A 27 -11.54 28.69 15.97
CA THR A 27 -11.52 27.37 16.62
C THR A 27 -11.44 26.25 15.59
N ALA A 28 -12.12 26.38 14.45
CA ALA A 28 -12.04 25.42 13.35
C ALA A 28 -10.63 25.35 12.74
N ILE A 29 -9.97 26.50 12.53
CA ILE A 29 -8.59 26.54 12.04
C ILE A 29 -7.64 25.83 13.03
N TYR A 30 -7.74 26.12 14.33
CA TYR A 30 -6.93 25.44 15.34
C TYR A 30 -7.17 23.92 15.37
N PHE A 31 -8.43 23.49 15.24
CA PHE A 31 -8.76 22.06 15.19
C PHE A 31 -8.09 21.37 13.99
N ILE A 32 -8.13 21.99 12.81
CA ILE A 32 -7.48 21.46 11.61
C ILE A 32 -5.97 21.40 11.79
N LEU A 33 -5.33 22.45 12.32
CA LEU A 33 -3.89 22.47 12.57
C LEU A 33 -3.44 21.37 13.54
N VAL A 34 -4.20 21.14 14.61
CA VAL A 34 -3.96 20.05 15.56
C VAL A 34 -4.15 18.68 14.91
N ALA A 35 -5.21 18.50 14.11
CA ALA A 35 -5.44 17.23 13.42
C ALA A 35 -4.29 16.92 12.42
N ILE A 36 -3.83 17.93 11.67
CA ILE A 36 -2.70 17.78 10.74
C ILE A 36 -1.41 17.43 11.51
N SER A 37 -1.11 18.11 12.62
CA SER A 37 0.10 17.83 13.40
C SER A 37 0.09 16.42 13.99
N VAL A 38 -1.06 15.95 14.49
CA VAL A 38 -1.24 14.58 14.98
C VAL A 38 -1.05 13.55 13.87
N CYS A 39 -1.63 13.79 12.68
CA CYS A 39 -1.44 12.91 11.52
C CYS A 39 0.03 12.83 11.11
N LEU A 40 0.72 13.96 11.01
CA LEU A 40 2.15 13.99 10.67
C LEU A 40 2.99 13.25 11.70
N LEU A 41 2.72 13.44 12.99
CA LEU A 41 3.41 12.72 14.06
C LEU A 41 3.16 11.21 13.96
N ALA A 42 1.93 10.78 13.71
CA ALA A 42 1.61 9.36 13.55
C ALA A 42 2.34 8.73 12.34
N GLN A 43 2.48 9.46 11.23
CA GLN A 43 3.26 9.00 10.08
C GLN A 43 4.76 8.90 10.39
N LEU A 44 5.33 9.88 11.10
CA LEU A 44 6.72 9.83 11.54
C LEU A 44 6.96 8.65 12.49
N LEU A 45 6.06 8.43 13.44
CA LEU A 45 6.12 7.27 14.34
C LEU A 45 6.02 5.97 13.54
N GLY A 46 5.13 5.88 12.55
CA GLY A 46 5.04 4.72 11.66
C GLY A 46 6.36 4.44 10.92
N PHE A 47 7.07 5.49 10.51
CA PHE A 47 8.39 5.36 9.89
C PHE A 47 9.46 4.86 10.88
N ILE A 48 9.40 5.31 12.14
CA ILE A 48 10.37 4.92 13.19
C ILE A 48 10.11 3.50 13.71
N PHE A 49 8.85 3.14 13.97
CA PHE A 49 8.51 1.81 14.48
C PHE A 49 8.56 0.74 13.40
N GLY A 50 8.47 1.14 12.12
CA GLY A 50 8.45 0.22 10.98
C GLY A 50 7.13 -0.55 10.91
N CYS A 51 6.59 -0.69 9.71
CA CYS A 51 5.61 -1.74 9.42
C CYS A 51 6.34 -2.91 8.78
N GLU A 52 5.88 -4.13 9.06
CA GLU A 52 6.37 -5.30 8.35
C GLU A 52 5.93 -5.22 6.88
N GLN A 53 6.84 -4.79 6.02
CA GLN A 53 6.64 -4.80 4.58
C GLN A 53 6.79 -6.25 4.12
N ALA A 54 5.73 -6.83 3.57
CA ALA A 54 5.79 -8.18 2.99
C ALA A 54 6.94 -8.26 1.98
N THR A 55 7.89 -9.16 2.21
CA THR A 55 9.06 -9.33 1.35
C THR A 55 8.62 -9.95 0.03
N VAL A 56 8.73 -9.19 -1.06
CA VAL A 56 8.44 -9.65 -2.41
C VAL A 56 9.76 -10.02 -3.08
N HIS A 57 9.88 -11.29 -3.49
CA HIS A 57 11.05 -11.82 -4.18
C HIS A 57 10.94 -11.67 -5.70
N ASN A 58 12.10 -11.52 -6.34
CA ASN A 58 12.25 -11.41 -7.79
C ASN A 58 11.42 -10.23 -8.33
N GLN A 59 11.78 -9.02 -7.91
CA GLN A 59 11.24 -7.80 -8.51
C GLN A 59 11.62 -7.69 -10.01
N PRO A 60 11.00 -6.78 -10.79
CA PRO A 60 11.23 -6.66 -12.24
C PRO A 60 12.69 -6.52 -12.68
N SER A 61 13.55 -5.99 -11.80
CA SER A 61 14.99 -5.85 -12.01
C SER A 61 15.84 -6.98 -11.43
N GLU A 62 15.23 -8.02 -10.85
CA GLU A 62 15.90 -9.13 -10.18
C GLU A 62 15.73 -10.43 -10.98
N GLU A 63 16.81 -10.84 -11.66
CA GLU A 63 16.91 -12.15 -12.28
C GLU A 63 17.55 -13.16 -11.31
N SER A 64 16.76 -14.15 -10.92
CA SER A 64 17.18 -15.37 -10.22
C SER A 64 17.40 -16.51 -11.23
N SER A 65 17.94 -17.64 -10.77
CA SER A 65 18.08 -18.83 -11.62
C SER A 65 16.75 -19.37 -12.15
N CYS A 66 15.62 -19.09 -11.47
CA CYS A 66 14.32 -19.64 -11.81
C CYS A 66 13.56 -18.83 -12.88
N ASN A 67 13.76 -17.51 -12.95
CA ASN A 67 13.14 -16.62 -13.92
C ASN A 67 14.09 -16.15 -15.05
N ARG A 68 15.34 -16.64 -15.06
CA ARG A 68 16.34 -16.28 -16.06
C ARG A 68 15.88 -16.65 -17.46
N GLY A 69 15.80 -15.67 -18.35
CA GLY A 69 15.39 -15.88 -19.74
C GLY A 69 13.88 -16.01 -19.96
N CYS A 70 13.05 -15.83 -18.92
CA CYS A 70 11.60 -15.83 -19.06
C CYS A 70 11.06 -14.54 -19.72
N ASN A 71 11.88 -13.48 -19.84
CA ASN A 71 11.48 -12.16 -20.37
C ASN A 71 10.18 -11.64 -19.73
N CYS A 72 10.13 -11.67 -18.39
CA CYS A 72 8.97 -11.19 -17.64
C CYS A 72 8.74 -9.69 -17.89
N ARG A 73 7.46 -9.29 -17.94
CA ARG A 73 7.08 -7.90 -18.17
C ARG A 73 6.91 -7.13 -16.86
N ASP A 74 7.60 -6.00 -16.74
CA ASP A 74 7.71 -5.20 -15.52
C ASP A 74 6.41 -4.54 -15.03
N ASN A 75 5.39 -4.46 -15.89
CA ASN A 75 4.14 -3.78 -15.59
C ASN A 75 3.08 -4.67 -14.92
N SER A 76 3.34 -5.96 -14.70
CA SER A 76 2.35 -6.92 -14.23
C SER A 76 2.66 -7.39 -12.81
N TYR A 77 2.38 -6.52 -11.83
CA TYR A 77 2.40 -6.91 -10.41
C TYR A 77 1.22 -7.82 -10.10
N PHE A 78 1.50 -9.08 -9.77
CA PHE A 78 0.49 -10.07 -9.40
C PHE A 78 1.07 -10.99 -8.31
N PRO A 79 1.12 -10.54 -7.05
CA PRO A 79 1.85 -11.24 -6.02
C PRO A 79 1.22 -12.60 -5.74
N ILE A 80 2.03 -13.65 -5.80
CA ILE A 80 1.63 -15.03 -5.47
C ILE A 80 2.53 -15.58 -4.38
N CYS A 81 1.99 -16.49 -3.57
CA CYS A 81 2.77 -17.29 -2.62
C CYS A 81 3.22 -18.58 -3.31
N GLY A 82 4.53 -18.82 -3.37
CA GLY A 82 5.11 -20.07 -3.85
C GLY A 82 4.99 -21.19 -2.82
N ASP A 83 5.21 -22.43 -3.27
CA ASP A 83 5.25 -23.62 -2.39
C ASP A 83 6.41 -23.55 -1.37
N ASP A 84 7.46 -22.79 -1.70
CA ASP A 84 8.59 -22.48 -0.82
C ASP A 84 8.26 -21.44 0.27
N GLY A 85 7.00 -20.98 0.33
CA GLY A 85 6.51 -20.00 1.31
C GLY A 85 6.94 -18.56 1.04
N ARG A 86 7.52 -18.28 -0.14
CA ARG A 86 7.94 -16.94 -0.54
C ARG A 86 6.89 -16.25 -1.39
N THR A 87 6.75 -14.94 -1.23
CA THR A 87 5.89 -14.13 -2.10
C THR A 87 6.71 -13.62 -3.28
N TYR A 88 6.25 -13.82 -4.51
CA TYR A 88 6.91 -13.38 -5.74
C TYR A 88 6.19 -12.20 -6.37
N TYR A 89 6.91 -11.34 -7.11
CA TYR A 89 6.32 -10.17 -7.77
C TYR A 89 5.19 -10.54 -8.75
N SER A 90 5.37 -11.62 -9.50
CA SER A 90 4.35 -12.20 -10.37
C SER A 90 4.62 -13.69 -10.62
N PRO A 91 3.68 -14.44 -11.21
CA PRO A 91 3.89 -15.85 -11.54
C PRO A 91 5.13 -16.08 -12.42
N CYS A 92 5.37 -15.20 -13.39
CA CYS A 92 6.57 -15.28 -14.24
C CYS A 92 7.87 -15.12 -13.42
N HIS A 93 7.86 -14.24 -12.42
CA HIS A 93 9.01 -14.00 -11.55
C HIS A 93 9.22 -15.15 -10.55
N ALA A 94 8.20 -15.95 -10.26
CA ALA A 94 8.34 -17.22 -9.53
C ALA A 94 8.96 -18.33 -10.39
N GLY A 95 8.92 -18.19 -11.73
CA GLY A 95 9.50 -19.10 -12.71
C GLY A 95 8.61 -19.23 -13.94
N CYS A 96 9.21 -19.48 -15.10
CA CYS A 96 8.45 -19.90 -16.28
C CYS A 96 8.55 -21.42 -16.42
N LEU A 97 7.40 -22.09 -16.49
CA LEU A 97 7.33 -23.37 -17.18
C LEU A 97 7.78 -23.05 -18.61
N GLN A 98 8.84 -23.68 -19.08
CA GLN A 98 9.11 -23.73 -20.51
C GLN A 98 7.92 -24.43 -21.16
N THR A 99 6.87 -23.68 -21.47
CA THR A 99 6.09 -24.04 -22.64
C THR A 99 7.02 -23.78 -23.80
N GLU A 100 7.69 -24.84 -24.23
CA GLU A 100 8.08 -25.09 -25.61
C GLU A 100 7.13 -24.29 -26.54
N HIS A 101 7.55 -23.09 -26.92
CA HIS A 101 7.00 -22.44 -28.09
C HIS A 101 7.77 -23.05 -29.26
N GLY A 102 7.10 -23.99 -29.94
CA GLY A 102 7.37 -24.25 -31.34
C GLY A 102 7.09 -23.03 -32.20
#